data_AF-A0A938IP67-F1
#
_entry.id   AF-A0A938IP67-F1
#
_cell.length_a   1.000
_cell.length_b   1.000
_cell.length_c   1.000
_cell.angle_alpha   90.00
_cell.angle_beta   90.00
_cell.angle_gamma   90.00
#
_symmetry.space_group_name_H-M   'P 1'
#
loop_
_entity.id
_entity.type
_entity.pdbx_description
1 polymer ?
#
loop_
_entity_poly.entity_id
_entity_poly.type
_entity_poly.pdbx_seq_one_letter_code
_entity_poly.pdbx_strand_id
1 'polypeptide(L)'
;MNCQILAARIQQVRPEAELRDVARLCLLLANSVGEPSVLEEDSAFRSAWRETGMRLQAATDQHAAMMEELEDLARTEPRRFTPDQIWVLIRAIKVQGQILELYMGSPTASCVD
;
A
#
# COMPACT_ATOMS: atom_id res chain seq x y z
N MET A 1 17.45 -1.81 -16.54
CA MET A 1 16.23 -2.64 -16.73
C MET A 1 15.06 -1.87 -17.35
N ASN A 2 14.21 -2.52 -18.15
CA ASN A 2 12.94 -1.96 -18.64
C ASN A 2 11.72 -2.62 -17.95
N CYS A 3 10.54 -2.02 -18.05
CA CYS A 3 9.32 -2.50 -17.37
C CYS A 3 8.87 -3.90 -17.79
N GLN A 4 9.14 -4.31 -19.03
CA GLN A 4 8.72 -5.62 -19.56
C GLN A 4 9.54 -6.75 -18.93
N ILE A 5 10.84 -6.54 -18.74
CA ILE A 5 11.74 -7.49 -18.06
C ILE A 5 11.32 -7.66 -16.61
N LEU A 6 11.02 -6.55 -15.92
CA LEU A 6 10.54 -6.60 -14.53
C LEU A 6 9.20 -7.33 -14.41
N ALA A 7 8.24 -7.04 -15.31
CA ALA A 7 6.94 -7.71 -15.34
C ALA A 7 7.07 -9.22 -15.55
N ALA A 8 7.93 -9.64 -16.49
CA ALA A 8 8.20 -11.06 -16.73
C ALA A 8 8.81 -11.75 -15.51
N ARG A 9 9.76 -11.10 -14.82
CA ARG A 9 10.32 -11.62 -13.56
C ARG A 9 9.29 -11.76 -12.46
N ILE A 10 8.42 -10.78 -12.30
CA ILE A 10 7.33 -10.84 -11.31
C ILE A 10 6.38 -11.99 -11.61
N GLN A 11 6.01 -12.19 -12.88
CA GLN A 11 5.16 -13.31 -13.30
C GLN A 11 5.82 -14.68 -13.10
N GLN A 12 7.16 -14.78 -13.13
CA GLN A 12 7.84 -16.02 -12.76
C GLN A 12 7.70 -16.34 -11.27
N VAL A 13 7.68 -15.31 -10.41
CA VAL A 13 7.50 -15.48 -8.96
C VAL A 13 6.04 -15.69 -8.58
N ARG A 14 5.12 -15.00 -9.26
CA ARG A 14 3.68 -15.08 -9.03
C ARG A 14 2.97 -15.22 -10.38
N PRO A 15 2.85 -16.45 -10.91
CA PRO A 15 2.29 -16.68 -12.25
C PRO A 15 0.80 -16.31 -12.31
N GLU A 16 0.13 -16.37 -11.16
CA GLU A 16 -1.32 -16.15 -11.03
C GLU A 16 -1.66 -14.66 -10.88
N ALA A 17 -0.68 -13.78 -10.99
CA ALA A 17 -0.88 -12.34 -10.84
C ALA A 17 -1.61 -11.75 -12.05
N GLU A 18 -2.74 -11.10 -11.78
CA GLU A 18 -3.46 -10.30 -12.77
C GLU A 18 -2.60 -9.15 -13.30
N LEU A 19 -2.88 -8.68 -14.52
CA LEU A 19 -2.11 -7.60 -15.17
C LEU A 19 -1.96 -6.35 -14.29
N ARG A 20 -3.04 -6.00 -13.58
CA ARG A 20 -3.08 -4.84 -12.68
C ARG A 20 -2.14 -5.02 -11.49
N ASP A 21 -2.03 -6.25 -10.98
CA ASP A 21 -1.17 -6.57 -9.85
C ASP A 21 0.30 -6.57 -10.28
N VAL A 22 0.60 -7.13 -11.45
CA VAL A 22 1.96 -7.07 -12.03
C VAL A 22 2.39 -5.62 -12.24
N ALA A 23 1.52 -4.75 -12.77
CA ALA A 23 1.82 -3.33 -12.96
C ALA A 23 2.09 -2.60 -11.64
N ARG A 24 1.28 -2.84 -10.61
CA ARG A 24 1.49 -2.27 -9.26
C ARG A 24 2.80 -2.75 -8.65
N LEU A 25 3.10 -4.03 -8.74
CA LEU A 25 4.33 -4.63 -8.23
C LEU A 25 5.56 -4.07 -8.96
N CYS A 26 5.49 -3.86 -10.29
CA CYS A 26 6.55 -3.18 -11.04
C CYS A 26 6.84 -1.79 -10.47
N LEU A 27 5.79 -0.99 -10.21
CA LEU A 27 5.94 0.35 -9.66
C LEU A 27 6.50 0.33 -8.24
N LEU A 28 5.99 -0.56 -7.38
CA LEU A 28 6.43 -0.70 -5.99
C LEU A 28 7.93 -1.06 -5.91
N LEU A 29 8.36 -2.05 -6.70
CA LEU A 29 9.76 -2.46 -6.74
C LEU A 29 10.66 -1.37 -7.32
N ALA A 30 10.25 -0.74 -8.42
CA ALA A 30 11.02 0.35 -9.02
C ALA A 30 11.21 1.53 -8.05
N ASN A 31 10.21 1.83 -7.22
CA ASN A 31 10.31 2.88 -6.19
C ASN A 31 11.07 2.44 -4.93
N SER A 32 11.27 1.13 -4.72
CA SER A 32 12.00 0.61 -3.56
C SER A 32 13.53 0.71 -3.69
N VAL A 33 14.02 0.92 -4.92
CA VAL A 33 15.44 1.02 -5.25
C VAL A 33 15.74 2.35 -5.94
N GLY A 34 16.95 2.88 -5.74
CA GLY A 34 17.36 4.13 -6.40
C GLY A 34 17.60 3.96 -7.91
N GLU A 35 18.07 2.80 -8.34
CA GLU A 35 18.39 2.48 -9.74
C GLU A 35 17.71 1.15 -10.13
N PRO A 36 16.69 1.18 -11.02
CA PRO A 36 15.95 -0.03 -11.41
C PRO A 36 16.82 -1.11 -12.06
N SER A 37 17.97 -0.75 -12.63
CA SER A 37 18.90 -1.71 -13.23
C SER A 37 19.49 -2.71 -12.22
N VAL A 38 19.54 -2.36 -10.93
CA VAL A 38 19.99 -3.26 -9.85
C VAL A 38 19.08 -4.49 -9.70
N LEU A 39 17.80 -4.35 -10.04
CA LEU A 39 16.81 -5.43 -9.96
C LEU A 39 16.97 -6.48 -11.08
N GLU A 40 17.99 -6.39 -11.95
CA GLU A 40 18.39 -7.47 -12.88
C GLU A 40 19.18 -8.57 -12.16
N GLU A 41 19.82 -8.25 -11.03
CA GLU A 41 20.49 -9.24 -10.18
C GLU A 41 19.44 -10.04 -9.38
N ASP A 42 19.52 -11.37 -9.38
CA ASP A 42 18.50 -12.23 -8.73
C ASP A 42 18.49 -12.05 -7.20
N SER A 43 19.68 -11.88 -6.60
CA SER A 43 19.84 -11.62 -5.16
C SER A 43 19.19 -10.29 -4.76
N ALA A 44 19.48 -9.22 -5.50
CA ALA A 44 18.95 -7.88 -5.26
C ALA A 44 17.45 -7.83 -5.49
N PHE A 45 16.96 -8.47 -6.56
CA PHE A 45 15.52 -8.61 -6.83
C PHE A 45 14.80 -9.33 -5.69
N ARG A 46 15.29 -10.49 -5.23
CA ARG A 46 14.66 -11.23 -4.12
C ARG A 46 14.69 -10.45 -2.81
N SER A 47 15.77 -9.70 -2.56
CA SER A 47 15.88 -8.84 -1.38
C SER A 47 14.83 -7.72 -1.43
N ALA A 48 14.80 -6.96 -2.53
CA ALA A 48 13.84 -5.88 -2.74
C ALA A 48 12.39 -6.38 -2.73
N TRP A 49 12.13 -7.55 -3.31
CA TRP A 49 10.83 -8.22 -3.29
C TRP A 49 10.36 -8.53 -1.87
N ARG A 50 11.22 -9.14 -1.05
CA ARG A 50 10.90 -9.48 0.34
C ARG A 50 10.69 -8.23 1.18
N GLU A 51 11.58 -7.25 1.05
CA GLU A 51 11.52 -5.99 1.79
C GLU A 51 10.26 -5.19 1.44
N THR A 52 9.93 -5.08 0.15
CA THR A 52 8.73 -4.40 -0.32
C THR A 52 7.47 -5.11 0.18
N GLY A 53 7.44 -6.44 0.14
CA GLY A 53 6.33 -7.23 0.71
C GLY A 53 6.16 -7.01 2.22
N MET A 54 7.27 -7.02 2.98
CA MET A 54 7.25 -6.75 4.43
C MET A 54 6.78 -5.33 4.74
N ARG A 55 7.27 -4.32 4.01
CA ARG A 55 6.86 -2.92 4.18
C ARG A 55 5.37 -2.74 3.87
N LEU A 56 4.89 -3.36 2.81
CA LEU A 56 3.48 -3.29 2.44
C LEU A 56 2.61 -3.90 3.53
N GLN A 57 2.95 -5.11 4.00
CA GLN A 57 2.23 -5.76 5.09
C GLN A 57 2.24 -4.91 6.37
N ALA A 58 3.40 -4.39 6.76
CA ALA A 58 3.51 -3.54 7.95
C ALA A 58 2.65 -2.27 7.83
N ALA A 59 2.61 -1.64 6.65
CA ALA A 59 1.77 -0.48 6.41
C ALA A 59 0.28 -0.84 6.46
N THR A 60 -0.12 -2.03 5.95
CA THR A 60 -1.49 -2.56 6.06
C THR A 60 -1.88 -2.75 7.51
N ASP A 61 -1.02 -3.40 8.30
CA ASP A 61 -1.28 -3.70 9.71
C ASP A 61 -1.37 -2.41 10.54
N GLN A 62 -0.46 -1.46 10.30
CA GLN A 62 -0.50 -0.14 10.94
C GLN A 62 -1.77 0.64 10.57
N HIS A 63 -2.19 0.55 9.31
CA HIS A 63 -3.41 1.22 8.87
C HIS A 63 -4.65 0.63 9.55
N ALA A 64 -4.74 -0.70 9.66
CA ALA A 64 -5.84 -1.37 10.35
C ALA A 64 -5.89 -0.98 11.84
N ALA A 65 -4.75 -1.01 12.54
CA ALA A 65 -4.67 -0.62 13.95
C ALA A 65 -5.07 0.84 14.18
N MET A 66 -4.60 1.75 13.32
CA MET A 66 -4.94 3.17 13.39
C MET A 66 -6.44 3.44 13.15
N MET A 67 -7.06 2.69 12.24
CA MET A 67 -8.50 2.76 12.00
C MET A 67 -9.31 2.31 13.23
N GLU A 68 -8.89 1.23 13.89
CA GLU A 68 -9.51 0.74 15.12
C GLU A 68 -9.41 1.75 16.27
N GLU A 69 -8.23 2.33 16.51
CA GLU A 69 -8.03 3.37 17.54
C GLU A 69 -8.91 4.61 17.30
N LEU A 70 -9.11 5.00 16.04
CA LEU A 70 -9.98 6.13 15.70
C LEU A 70 -11.45 5.85 15.92
N GLU A 71 -11.89 4.63 15.62
CA GLU A 71 -13.26 4.23 15.94
C GLU A 71 -13.50 4.23 17.45
N ASP A 72 -12.53 3.77 18.25
CA ASP A 72 -12.60 3.83 19.70
C ASP A 72 -12.59 5.26 20.23
N LEU A 73 -11.77 6.14 19.67
CA LEU A 73 -11.79 7.57 20.00
C LEU A 73 -13.15 8.21 19.67
N ALA A 74 -13.77 7.85 18.55
CA ALA A 74 -15.09 8.33 18.17
C ALA A 74 -16.19 7.81 19.12
N ARG A 75 -16.01 6.62 19.69
CA ARG A 75 -16.93 6.01 20.67
C ARG A 75 -16.78 6.59 22.09
N THR A 76 -15.61 7.13 22.44
CA THR A 76 -15.31 7.63 23.79
C THR A 76 -15.74 9.10 23.95
N GLU A 77 -16.58 9.42 24.95
CA GLU A 77 -17.12 10.77 25.20
C GLU A 77 -16.06 11.88 25.11
N PRO A 78 -16.10 12.77 24.10
CA PRO A 78 -15.09 13.78 23.92
C PRO A 78 -15.41 14.99 24.78
N ARG A 79 -15.05 14.95 26.06
CA ARG A 79 -15.20 16.12 26.96
C ARG A 79 -14.19 17.25 26.66
N ARG A 80 -13.26 17.07 25.71
CA ARG A 80 -12.19 18.03 25.38
C ARG A 80 -12.02 18.35 23.89
N PHE A 81 -12.60 17.57 22.98
CA PHE A 81 -12.60 17.86 21.55
C PHE A 81 -14.03 18.19 21.12
N THR A 82 -14.20 19.22 20.28
CA THR A 82 -15.52 19.38 19.65
C THR A 82 -15.74 18.23 18.67
N PRO A 83 -16.98 17.72 18.53
CA PRO A 83 -17.30 16.63 17.59
C PRO A 83 -16.74 16.88 16.18
N ASP A 84 -16.75 18.12 15.71
CA ASP A 84 -16.22 18.52 14.41
C ASP A 84 -14.70 18.32 14.28
N GLN A 85 -13.92 18.55 15.34
CA GLN A 85 -12.46 18.37 15.32
C GLN A 85 -12.07 16.88 15.23
N ILE A 86 -12.85 16.01 15.88
CA ILE A 86 -12.65 14.55 15.81
C ILE A 86 -12.98 14.06 14.40
N TRP A 87 -14.08 14.55 13.81
CA TRP A 87 -14.45 14.21 12.43
C TRP A 87 -13.42 14.66 11.39
N VAL A 88 -12.79 15.82 11.59
CA VAL A 88 -11.70 16.29 10.72
C VAL A 88 -10.47 15.39 10.84
N LEU A 89 -10.08 14.99 12.05
CA LEU A 89 -8.95 14.08 12.27
C LEU A 89 -9.22 12.70 11.66
N ILE A 90 -10.40 12.12 11.89
CA ILE A 90 -10.81 10.83 11.33
C ILE A 90 -10.78 10.90 9.80
N ARG A 91 -11.27 12.00 9.20
CA ARG A 91 -11.27 12.17 7.74
C ARG A 91 -9.85 12.27 7.18
N ALA A 92 -8.98 13.07 7.81
CA ALA A 92 -7.60 13.23 7.38
C ALA A 92 -6.84 11.89 7.40
N ILE A 93 -7.07 11.08 8.44
CA ILE A 93 -6.44 9.78 8.59
C ILE A 93 -7.02 8.74 7.60
N LYS A 94 -8.33 8.74 7.37
CA LYS A 94 -8.97 7.91 6.34
C LYS A 94 -8.44 8.20 4.94
N VAL A 95 -8.23 9.47 4.60
CA VAL A 95 -7.66 9.87 3.30
C VAL A 95 -6.21 9.36 3.15
N GLN A 96 -5.43 9.30 4.23
CA GLN A 96 -4.09 8.69 4.17
C GLN A 96 -4.12 7.18 3.90
N GLY A 97 -5.19 6.48 4.29
CA GLY A 97 -5.42 5.08 3.93
C GLY A 97 -5.65 4.82 2.43
N GLN A 98 -6.28 5.77 1.73
CA GLN A 98 -6.63 5.63 0.31
C GLN A 98 -5.39 5.52 -0.60
N ILE A 99 -4.27 6.14 -0.20
CA ILE A 99 -3.00 6.00 -0.91
C ILE A 99 -2.47 4.57 -0.76
N LEU A 100 -2.59 3.98 0.43
CA LEU A 100 -2.16 2.62 0.68
C LEU A 100 -3.02 1.60 -0.09
N GLU A 101 -4.33 1.82 -0.18
CA GLU A 101 -5.24 0.99 -1.00
C GLU A 101 -4.86 0.99 -2.48
N LEU A 102 -4.36 2.11 -3.00
CA LEU A 102 -3.88 2.23 -4.38
C LEU A 102 -2.69 1.30 -4.66
N TYR A 103 -1.84 1.07 -3.65
CA TYR A 103 -0.69 0.17 -3.70
C TYR A 103 -1.05 -1.29 -3.37
N MET A 104 -2.03 -1.53 -2.48
CA MET A 104 -2.51 -2.87 -2.12
C MET A 104 -3.48 -3.48 -3.14
N GLY A 105 -4.04 -2.64 -4.02
CA GLY A 105 -4.99 -3.06 -5.04
C GLY A 105 -6.40 -3.35 -4.55
N SER A 106 -6.76 -2.84 -3.37
CA SER A 106 -8.16 -2.81 -2.95
C SER A 106 -8.97 -2.02 -3.97
N PRO A 107 -10.18 -2.46 -4.34
CA PRO A 107 -11.04 -1.70 -5.22
C PRO A 107 -11.37 -0.40 -4.48
N THR A 108 -10.75 0.71 -4.90
CA THR A 108 -11.22 2.04 -4.55
C THR A 108 -12.69 2.04 -4.91
N ALA A 109 -13.54 2.18 -3.89
CA ALA A 109 -14.99 2.06 -4.00
C ALA A 109 -15.47 2.69 -5.31
N SER A 110 -16.23 1.88 -6.03
CA SER A 110 -16.96 2.21 -7.25
C SER A 110 -17.33 3.70 -7.32
N CYS A 111 -17.03 4.31 -8.46
CA CYS A 111 -17.81 5.44 -8.95
C CYS A 111 -19.29 5.13 -8.71
N VAL A 112 -19.93 5.90 -7.84
CA VAL A 112 -21.38 5.99 -7.79
C VAL A 112 -21.73 7.25 -8.57
N ASP A 113 -22.62 7.05 -9.55
CA ASP A 113 -23.19 8.03 -10.48
C ASP A 113 -23.78 9.27 -9.80
#